data_AF-A0A099J5I1-F1
#
_entry.id   AF-A0A099J5I1-F1
#
_cell.length_a   1.000
_cell.length_b   1.000
_cell.length_c   1.000
_cell.angle_alpha   90.00
_cell.angle_beta   90.00
_cell.angle_gamma   90.00
#
_symmetry.space_group_name_H-M   'P 1'
#
loop_
_entity.id
_entity.type
_entity.pdbx_description
1 polymer ?
#
loop_
_entity_poly.entity_id
_entity_poly.type
_entity_poly.pdbx_seq_one_letter_code
_entity_poly.pdbx_strand_id
1 'polypeptide(L)'
;VDLIVERAQQVVFVEVKTRSSTSYGHPFEAITPEKLTRMRRLAGLWCAQAQVWPERIRVDAVAVIAVRGQEPVLEHLRGVF
;
A
#
# COMPACT_ATOMS: atom_id res chain seq x y z
N VAL A 1 -4.28 -5.41 -0.61
CA VAL A 1 -2.85 -5.72 -0.39
C VAL A 1 -2.37 -6.30 -1.68
N ASP A 2 -1.53 -5.55 -2.37
CA ASP A 2 -1.01 -5.92 -3.68
C ASP A 2 0.43 -6.44 -3.56
N LEU A 3 1.19 -5.92 -2.59
CA LEU A 3 2.55 -6.40 -2.28
C LEU A 3 2.72 -6.60 -0.78
N ILE A 4 3.54 -7.59 -0.43
CA ILE A 4 4.08 -7.80 0.91
C ILE A 4 5.59 -7.80 0.76
N VAL A 5 6.27 -6.91 1.47
CA VAL A 5 7.71 -6.68 1.35
C VAL A 5 8.36 -6.84 2.72
N GLU A 6 9.38 -7.67 2.82
CA GLU A 6 10.21 -7.79 4.01
C GLU A 6 11.52 -7.02 3.82
N ARG A 7 11.85 -6.13 4.77
CA ARG A 7 13.12 -5.39 4.76
C ARG A 7 13.52 -5.01 6.17
N ALA A 8 14.76 -5.33 6.56
CA ALA A 8 15.35 -4.93 7.85
C ALA A 8 14.42 -5.22 9.06
N GLN A 9 13.95 -6.47 9.17
CA GLN A 9 13.03 -6.94 10.23
C GLN A 9 11.66 -6.25 10.27
N GLN A 10 11.30 -5.50 9.23
CA GLN A 10 9.98 -4.91 9.04
C GLN A 10 9.26 -5.61 7.90
N VAL A 11 7.97 -5.90 8.11
CA VAL A 11 7.07 -6.33 7.02
C VAL A 11 6.20 -5.14 6.61
N VAL A 12 6.15 -4.88 5.31
CA VAL A 12 5.40 -3.78 4.70
C VAL A 12 4.32 -4.34 3.80
N PHE A 13 3.08 -3.99 4.12
CA PHE A 13 1.92 -4.29 3.30
C PHE A 13 1.63 -3.09 2.43
N VAL A 14 1.69 -3.26 1.10
CA VAL A 14 1.52 -2.16 0.15
C VAL A 14 0.21 -2.34 -0.60
N GLU A 15 -0.57 -1.26 -0.67
CA GLU A 15 -1.66 -1.13 -1.64
C GLU A 15 -1.20 -0.27 -2.80
N VAL A 16 -1.37 -0.75 -4.02
CA VAL A 16 -1.07 -0.04 -5.26
C VAL A 16 -2.38 0.46 -5.89
N LYS A 17 -2.38 1.71 -6.35
CA LYS A 17 -3.50 2.32 -7.04
C LYS A 17 -3.04 2.97 -8.33
N THR A 18 -3.40 2.34 -9.43
CA THR A 18 -3.10 2.85 -10.77
C THR A 18 -4.25 3.69 -11.30
N ARG A 19 -3.93 4.80 -11.96
CA ARG A 19 -4.87 5.65 -12.70
C ARG A 19 -4.24 6.11 -14.01
N SER A 20 -5.06 6.25 -15.05
CA SER A 20 -4.65 6.86 -16.33
C SER A 20 -4.81 8.38 -16.35
N SER A 21 -5.47 8.96 -15.34
CA SER A 21 -5.61 10.40 -15.11
C SER A 21 -5.97 10.69 -13.65
N THR A 22 -5.74 11.92 -13.19
CA THR A 22 -6.14 12.41 -11.86
C THR A 22 -7.43 13.23 -11.89
N SER A 23 -8.16 13.23 -13.01
CA SER A 23 -9.39 14.02 -13.19
C SER A 23 -10.53 13.66 -12.24
N TYR A 24 -10.45 12.49 -11.59
CA TYR A 24 -11.42 11.99 -10.60
C TYR A 24 -10.84 11.96 -9.17
N GLY A 25 -9.84 12.80 -8.90
CA GLY A 25 -9.14 12.85 -7.63
C GLY A 25 -7.85 12.04 -7.62
N HIS A 26 -7.02 12.33 -6.62
CA HIS A 26 -5.73 11.70 -6.42
C HIS A 26 -5.90 10.23 -5.95
N PRO A 27 -5.07 9.27 -6.40
CA PRO A 27 -5.20 7.86 -6.00
C PRO A 27 -5.21 7.62 -4.49
N PHE A 28 -4.55 8.47 -3.70
CA PHE A 28 -4.56 8.38 -2.24
C PHE A 28 -5.86 8.81 -1.58
N GLU A 29 -6.72 9.60 -2.25
CA GLU A 29 -8.05 9.94 -1.71
C GLU A 29 -8.94 8.69 -1.56
N ALA A 30 -8.65 7.61 -2.31
CA ALA A 30 -9.32 6.32 -2.17
C ALA A 30 -8.84 5.48 -0.97
N ILE A 31 -7.89 5.99 -0.16
CA ILE A 31 -7.40 5.33 1.05
C ILE A 31 -8.23 5.82 2.23
N THR A 32 -9.35 5.15 2.47
CA THR A 32 -10.25 5.48 3.58
C THR A 32 -9.79 4.84 4.90
N PRO A 33 -10.20 5.38 6.06
CA PRO A 33 -9.97 4.75 7.36
C PRO A 33 -10.47 3.30 7.45
N GLU A 34 -11.59 2.97 6.81
CA GLU A 34 -12.11 1.59 6.79
C GLU A 34 -11.16 0.67 6.02
N LYS A 35 -10.64 1.15 4.88
CA LYS A 35 -9.68 0.41 4.07
C LYS A 35 -8.40 0.15 4.84
N LEU A 36 -7.87 1.15 5.54
CA LEU A 36 -6.70 1.02 6.41
C LEU A 36 -6.96 0.00 7.54
N THR A 37 -8.14 0.05 8.16
CA THR A 37 -8.52 -0.89 9.23
C THR A 37 -8.57 -2.33 8.72
N ARG A 38 -9.16 -2.56 7.54
CA ARG A 38 -9.16 -3.87 6.89
C ARG A 38 -7.76 -4.35 6.56
N MET A 39 -6.89 -3.47 6.05
CA MET A 39 -5.50 -3.82 5.74
C MET A 39 -4.71 -4.19 6.99
N ARG A 40 -4.88 -3.47 8.11
CA ARG A 40 -4.24 -3.81 9.39
C ARG A 40 -4.64 -5.20 9.88
N ARG A 41 -5.94 -5.51 9.83
CA ARG A 41 -6.44 -6.83 10.21
C ARG A 41 -5.85 -7.93 9.31
N LEU A 42 -5.84 -7.70 8.00
CA LEU A 42 -5.26 -8.64 7.04
C LEU A 42 -3.75 -8.84 7.28
N ALA A 43 -3.02 -7.77 7.59
CA ALA A 43 -1.60 -7.83 7.89
C ALA A 43 -1.31 -8.73 9.10
N GLY A 44 -2.03 -8.55 10.21
CA GLY A 44 -1.88 -9.40 11.39
C GLY A 44 -2.23 -10.86 11.13
N LEU A 45 -3.33 -11.12 10.41
CA LEU A 45 -3.74 -12.48 10.04
C LEU A 45 -2.71 -13.16 9.14
N TRP A 46 -2.17 -12.43 8.17
CA TRP A 46 -1.14 -12.95 7.28
C TRP A 46 0.14 -13.28 8.04
N CYS A 47 0.62 -12.40 8.94
CA CYS A 47 1.81 -12.67 9.74
C CYS A 47 1.65 -13.92 10.61
N ALA A 48 0.48 -14.08 11.26
CA ALA A 48 0.18 -15.26 12.06
C ALA A 48 0.16 -16.54 11.21
N GLN A 49 -0.45 -16.50 10.02
CA GLN A 49 -0.52 -17.63 9.11
C GLN A 49 0.85 -17.99 8.51
N ALA A 50 1.65 -16.98 8.16
CA ALA A 50 2.99 -17.15 7.61
C ALA A 50 4.05 -17.45 8.67
N GLN A 51 3.68 -17.44 9.96
CA GLN A 51 4.58 -17.59 11.11
C GLN A 51 5.73 -16.56 11.11
N VAL A 52 5.45 -15.34 10.64
CA VAL A 52 6.39 -14.21 10.60
C VAL A 52 6.14 -13.28 11.77
N TRP A 53 7.19 -12.92 12.50
CA TRP A 53 7.14 -12.10 13.71
C TRP A 53 8.01 -10.86 13.56
N PRO A 54 7.58 -9.86 12.75
CA PRO A 54 8.41 -8.70 12.48
C PRO A 54 8.43 -7.76 13.69
N GLU A 55 9.54 -7.06 13.91
CA GLU A 55 9.62 -6.00 14.93
C GLU A 55 8.66 -4.86 14.63
N ARG A 56 8.36 -4.64 13.35
CA ARG A 56 7.42 -3.62 12.90
C ARG A 56 6.61 -4.08 11.70
N ILE A 57 5.32 -3.77 11.74
CA ILE A 57 4.42 -3.85 10.58
C ILE A 57 4.17 -2.44 10.09
N ARG A 58 4.31 -2.22 8.79
CA ARG A 58 3.97 -0.95 8.14
C ARG A 58 2.94 -1.17 7.04
N VAL A 59 2.03 -0.23 6.88
CA VAL A 59 1.13 -0.17 5.72
C VAL A 59 1.55 1.02 4.88
N ASP A 60 1.84 0.75 3.62
CA ASP A 60 2.21 1.75 2.62
C ASP A 60 1.18 1.79 1.50
N ALA A 61 1.15 2.90 0.77
CA ALA A 61 0.41 3.00 -0.46
C ALA A 61 1.29 3.55 -1.58
N VAL A 62 1.06 3.04 -2.79
CA VAL A 62 1.73 3.52 -4.00
C VAL A 62 0.68 3.96 -5.00
N ALA A 63 0.76 5.21 -5.43
CA ALA A 63 0.02 5.72 -6.57
C ALA A 63 0.87 5.52 -7.83
N VAL A 64 0.24 5.03 -8.90
CA VAL A 64 0.85 4.95 -10.22
C VAL A 64 -0.03 5.71 -11.20
N ILE A 65 0.45 6.84 -11.69
CA ILE A 65 -0.24 7.65 -12.69
C ILE A 65 0.39 7.34 -14.04
N ALA A 66 -0.30 6.54 -14.85
CA ALA A 66 0.17 6.04 -16.14
C ALA A 66 -0.63 6.68 -17.29
N VAL A 67 -0.22 7.88 -17.69
CA VAL A 67 -0.80 8.58 -18.84
C VAL A 67 -0.21 8.02 -20.13
N ARG A 68 -1.05 7.72 -21.13
CA ARG A 68 -0.60 7.14 -22.40
C ARG A 68 0.44 8.06 -23.08
N GLY A 69 1.59 7.49 -23.44
CA GLY A 69 2.67 8.20 -24.11
C GLY A 69 3.54 9.06 -23.19
N GLN A 70 3.37 8.96 -21.87
CA GLN A 70 4.21 9.60 -20.87
C GLN A 70 4.85 8.55 -19.96
N GLU A 71 5.98 8.91 -19.34
CA GLU A 71 6.59 8.08 -18.31
C GLU A 71 5.64 8.01 -17.10
N PRO A 72 5.38 6.81 -16.54
CA PRO A 72 4.54 6.70 -15.36
C PRO A 72 5.12 7.47 -14.18
N VAL A 73 4.27 8.20 -13.47
CA VAL A 73 4.65 8.88 -12.22
C VAL A 73 4.27 7.98 -11.06
N LEU A 74 5.23 7.73 -10.16
CA LEU A 74 5.02 6.94 -8.97
C LEU A 74 5.13 7.83 -7.73
N GLU A 75 4.17 7.69 -6.83
CA GLU A 75 4.23 8.29 -5.51
C GLU A 75 4.11 7.19 -4.46
N HIS A 76 5.03 7.18 -3.50
CA HIS A 76 5.04 6.20 -2.41
C HIS A 76 4.77 6.91 -1.10
N LEU A 77 3.55 6.71 -0.58
CA LEU A 77 3.17 7.17 0.74
C LEU A 77 3.50 6.08 1.76
N ARG A 78 4.53 6.35 2.56
CA ARG A 78 5.01 5.44 3.61
C ARG A 78 4.26 5.68 4.91
N GLY A 79 3.91 4.61 5.60
CA GLY A 79 3.28 4.72 6.91
C GLY A 79 1.99 5.54 6.83
N VAL A 80 1.04 5.08 6.01
CA VAL A 80 -0.36 5.56 6.08
C VAL A 80 -1.05 5.16 7.41
N PHE A 81 -0.24 4.62 8.33
CA PHE A 81 -0.44 4.37 9.74
C PHE A 81 0.90 4.50 10.48
#